data_AF-A0A497JP04-F1
#
_entry.id   AF-A0A497JP04-F1
#
_cell.length_a   1.000
_cell.length_b   1.000
_cell.length_c   1.000
_cell.angle_alpha   90.00
_cell.angle_beta   90.00
_cell.angle_gamma   90.00
#
_symmetry.space_group_name_H-M   'P 1'
#
loop_
_entity.id
_entity.type
_entity.pdbx_description
1 polymer ?
#
loop_
_entity_poly.entity_id
_entity_poly.type
_entity_poly.pdbx_seq_one_letter_code
_entity_poly.pdbx_strand_id
1 'polypeptide(L)' 'SLAVVLNRADIPSGIKSRIYGLCRSYGVEIVSEIPFDEELLKAYVNRVPVVQYNLKCPSAQALSTLADYVSRRLG' A
#
# COMPACT_ATOMS: atom_id res chain seq x y z
N SER A 1 12.14 5.17 13.02
CA SER A 1 10.77 5.63 13.37
C SER A 1 9.71 4.66 12.86
N LEU A 2 8.49 4.73 13.38
CA LEU A 2 7.35 3.96 12.90
C LEU A 2 6.79 4.58 11.61
N ALA A 3 6.20 3.76 10.74
CA ALA A 3 5.55 4.16 9.49
C ALA A 3 4.30 3.31 9.25
N VAL A 4 3.35 3.84 8.49
CA VAL A 4 2.06 3.19 8.20
C VAL A 4 1.91 2.98 6.69
N VAL A 5 1.35 1.83 6.32
CA VAL A 5 0.86 1.55 4.96
C VAL A 5 -0.66 1.56 5.01
N LEU A 6 -1.30 2.40 4.21
CA LEU A 6 -2.74 2.40 4.10
C LEU A 6 -3.15 1.38 3.03
N ASN A 7 -3.55 0.19 3.48
CA ASN A 7 -4.02 -0.86 2.58
C ASN A 7 -5.51 -0.67 2.23
N ARG A 8 -5.89 -1.06 1.02
CA ARG A 8 -7.23 -0.86 0.46
C ARG A 8 -7.66 0.61 0.51
N ALA A 9 -6.76 1.48 0.05
CA ALA A 9 -6.86 2.94 0.18
C ALA A 9 -7.95 3.60 -0.68
N ASP A 10 -8.60 2.83 -1.55
CA ASP A 10 -9.62 3.21 -2.51
C ASP A 10 -11.06 3.06 -1.98
N ILE A 11 -11.25 2.64 -0.71
CA ILE A 11 -12.57 2.55 -0.09
C ILE A 11 -13.26 3.94 -0.13
N PRO A 12 -14.37 4.11 -0.88
CA PRO A 12 -15.05 5.40 -0.99
C PRO A 12 -15.71 5.76 0.34
N SER A 13 -15.03 6.57 1.15
CA SER A 13 -15.48 6.95 2.50
C SER A 13 -14.70 8.13 3.05
N GLY A 14 -15.23 8.78 4.10
CA GLY A 14 -14.48 9.73 4.91
C GLY A 14 -13.45 9.09 5.85
N ILE A 15 -13.26 7.77 5.83
CA ILE A 15 -12.36 7.07 6.76
C ILE A 15 -10.90 7.39 6.42
N LYS A 16 -10.56 7.50 5.14
CA LYS A 16 -9.20 7.83 4.69
C LYS A 16 -8.68 9.11 5.34
N SER A 17 -9.45 10.21 5.27
CA SER A 17 -9.05 11.48 5.89
C SER A 17 -8.91 11.39 7.41
N ARG A 18 -9.76 10.59 8.08
CA ARG A 18 -9.63 10.31 9.52
C ARG A 18 -8.32 9.59 9.86
N ILE A 19 -7.93 8.58 9.06
CA ILE A 19 -6.66 7.86 9.25
C ILE A 19 -5.48 8.82 9.07
N TYR A 20 -5.49 9.65 8.02
CA TYR A 20 -4.47 10.68 7.82
C TYR A 20 -4.37 11.65 9.00
N GLY A 21 -5.50 12.08 9.54
CA GLY A 21 -5.56 12.94 10.73
C GLY A 21 -4.93 12.27 11.95
N LEU A 22 -5.22 10.99 12.17
CA LEU A 22 -4.68 10.21 13.28
C LEU A 22 -3.16 10.03 13.15
N CYS A 23 -2.67 9.62 11.98
CA CYS A 23 -1.23 9.48 11.72
C CYS A 23 -0.49 10.81 11.96
N ARG A 24 -1.05 11.93 11.49
CA ARG A 24 -0.50 13.26 11.75
C ARG A 24 -0.45 13.60 13.23
N SER A 25 -1.50 13.33 14.01
CA SER A 25 -1.52 13.62 15.45
C SER A 25 -0.49 12.82 16.24
N TYR A 26 -0.09 11.64 15.75
CA TYR A 26 0.96 10.81 16.35
C TYR A 26 2.35 11.05 15.76
N GLY A 27 2.51 11.96 14.81
CA GLY A 27 3.79 12.18 14.11
C GLY A 27 4.26 10.97 13.30
N VAL A 28 3.32 10.16 12.81
CA VAL A 28 3.60 8.96 12.00
C VAL A 28 3.26 9.23 10.54
N GLU A 29 4.14 8.82 9.64
CA GLU A 29 3.97 8.98 8.19
C GLU A 29 3.20 7.80 7.59
N ILE A 30 2.28 8.09 6.66
CA ILE A 30 1.74 7.10 5.73
C ILE A 30 2.64 7.07 4.50
N VAL A 31 3.35 5.97 4.29
CA VAL A 31 4.46 5.88 3.31
C VAL A 31 4.04 5.24 1.99
N SER A 32 2.89 4.58 1.97
CA SER A 32 2.29 4.05 0.76
C SER A 32 0.79 3.85 0.95
N GLU A 33 0.06 4.00 -0.14
CA GLU A 33 -1.35 3.65 -0.27
C GLU A 33 -1.47 2.51 -1.27
N ILE A 34 -2.00 1.37 -0.83
CA ILE A 34 -2.22 0.22 -1.70
C ILE A 34 -3.71 0.20 -2.08
N PRO A 35 -4.09 0.47 -3.33
CA PRO A 35 -5.47 0.34 -3.78
C PRO A 35 -5.85 -1.14 -3.91
N PHE A 36 -7.14 -1.43 -3.95
CA PHE A 36 -7.64 -2.67 -4.51
C PHE A 36 -7.68 -2.60 -6.05
N ASP A 37 -7.31 -3.69 -6.69
CA ASP A 37 -7.57 -3.95 -8.09
C ASP A 37 -7.81 -5.45 -8.29
N GLU A 38 -8.45 -5.83 -9.40
CA GLU A 38 -8.79 -7.23 -9.66
C GLU A 38 -7.56 -8.13 -9.83
N GLU A 39 -6.44 -7.57 -10.30
CA GLU A 39 -5.21 -8.32 -10.55
C GLU A 39 -4.60 -8.78 -9.22
N LEU A 40 -4.70 -7.96 -8.17
CA LEU A 40 -4.34 -8.33 -6.80
C LEU A 40 -5.14 -9.56 -6.32
N LEU A 41 -6.46 -9.59 -6.57
CA LEU A 41 -7.31 -10.71 -6.20
C LEU A 41 -7.01 -11.96 -7.02
N LYS A 42 -6.83 -11.82 -8.34
CA LYS A 42 -6.46 -12.94 -9.23
C LYS A 42 -5.11 -13.54 -8.83
N ALA A 43 -4.12 -12.70 -8.52
CA ALA A 43 -2.81 -13.14 -8.06
C ALA A 43 -2.92 -13.93 -6.74
N TYR A 44 -3.73 -13.44 -5.78
CA TYR A 44 -4.01 -14.13 -4.53
C TYR A 44 -4.65 -15.52 -4.75
N VAL A 45 -5.68 -15.62 -5.60
CA VAL A 45 -6.32 -16.90 -5.95
C VAL A 45 -5.33 -17.88 -6.57
N ASN A 46 -4.44 -17.38 -7.44
CA ASN A 46 -3.41 -18.18 -8.10
C ASN A 46 -2.17 -18.45 -7.23
N ARG A 47 -2.14 -17.98 -5.97
CA ARG A 47 -1.02 -18.15 -5.02
C ARG A 47 0.32 -17.61 -5.56
N VAL A 48 0.26 -16.53 -6.32
CA VAL A 48 1.44 -15.83 -6.84
C VAL A 48 1.42 -14.39 -6.32
N PRO A 49 2.56 -13.81 -5.89
CA PRO A 49 2.62 -12.40 -5.52
C PRO A 49 2.16 -11.51 -6.68
N VAL A 50 1.36 -10.48 -6.42
CA VAL A 50 0.85 -9.58 -7.49
C VAL A 50 1.98 -8.93 -8.29
N VAL A 51 3.12 -8.63 -7.63
CA VAL A 51 4.33 -8.10 -8.26
C VAL A 51 5.01 -9.09 -9.22
N GLN A 52 4.71 -10.39 -9.13
CA GLN A 52 5.15 -11.39 -10.11
C GLN A 52 4.05 -11.71 -11.13
N TYR A 53 2.79 -11.55 -10.75
CA TYR A 53 1.62 -11.82 -11.58
C TYR A 53 1.42 -10.73 -12.65
N ASN A 54 1.40 -9.45 -12.24
CA ASN A 54 1.23 -8.31 -13.14
C ASN A 54 1.84 -7.03 -12.54
N LEU A 55 3.09 -6.73 -12.92
CA LEU A 55 3.82 -5.53 -12.45
C LEU A 55 3.17 -4.19 -12.83
N LYS A 56 2.26 -4.17 -13.81
CA LYS A 56 1.65 -2.94 -14.33
C LYS A 56 0.37 -2.55 -13.59
N CYS A 57 -0.19 -3.41 -12.74
CA CYS A 57 -1.40 -3.06 -12.01
C CYS A 57 -1.10 -2.07 -10.85
N PRO A 58 -2.10 -1.26 -10.43
CA PRO A 58 -1.89 -0.23 -9.42
C PRO A 58 -1.34 -0.75 -8.09
N SER A 59 -1.86 -1.86 -7.57
CA SER A 59 -1.38 -2.47 -6.32
C SER A 59 0.06 -2.95 -6.41
N ALA A 60 0.47 -3.56 -7.53
CA ALA A 60 1.85 -4.00 -7.74
C ALA A 60 2.83 -2.81 -7.80
N GLN A 61 2.45 -1.71 -8.45
CA GLN A 61 3.27 -0.50 -8.51
C GLN A 61 3.42 0.15 -7.12
N ALA A 62 2.32 0.22 -6.35
CA ALA A 62 2.33 0.76 -5.00
C ALA A 62 3.17 -0.09 -4.03
N LEU A 63 3.12 -1.43 -4.17
CA LEU A 63 3.96 -2.37 -3.42
C LEU A 63 5.44 -2.27 -3.82
N SER A 64 5.73 -2.08 -5.10
CA SER A 64 7.11 -1.88 -5.57
C SER A 64 7.71 -0.59 -5.00
N THR A 65 6.94 0.49 -5.01
CA THR A 65 7.33 1.77 -4.39
C THR A 65 7.55 1.63 -2.87
N LEU A 66 6.70 0.85 -2.20
CA LEU A 66 6.86 0.52 -0.79
C LEU A 66 8.15 -0.28 -0.53
N ALA A 67 8.48 -1.25 -1.40
CA ALA A 67 9.71 -2.02 -1.30
C ALA A 67 10.96 -1.13 -1.43
N ASP A 68 10.95 -0.15 -2.34
CA ASP A 68 12.02 0.84 -2.48
C ASP A 68 12.15 1.73 -1.24
N TYR A 69 11.04 2.13 -0.62
CA TYR A 69 11.05 2.87 0.64
C TYR A 69 11.68 2.05 1.77
N VAL A 70 11.25 0.80 1.94
CA VAL A 70 11.76 -0.08 2.99
C VAL A 70 13.25 -0.38 2.78
N SER A 71 13.67 -0.64 1.54
CA SER A 71 15.06 -0.93 1.20
C SER A 71 15.99 0.25 1.54
N ARG A 72 15.60 1.48 1.17
CA ARG A 72 16.36 2.70 1.51
C ARG A 72 16.44 2.99 3.01
N ARG A 73 15.54 2.42 3.80
CA ARG A 73 15.43 2.65 5.23
C ARG A 73 16.17 1.60 6.06
N LEU A 74 16.36 0.41 5.49
CA LEU A 74 17.05 -0.71 6.13
C LEU A 74 18.51 -0.86 5.65
N GLY A 75 18.85 -0.34 4.48
CA GLY A 75 20.24 -0.16 4.03
C GLY A 75 20.88 1.06 4.68
#